data_AF-A0A537PHB7-F1
#
_entry.id   AF-A0A537PHB7-F1
#
_cell.length_a   1.000
_cell.length_b   1.000
_cell.length_c   1.000
_cell.angle_alpha   90.00
_cell.angle_beta   90.00
_cell.angle_gamma   90.00
#
_symmetry.space_group_name_H-M   'P 1'
#
loop_
_entity.id
_entity.type
_entity.pdbx_description
1 polymer ?
#
loop_
_entity_poly.entity_id
_entity_poly.type
_entity_poly.pdbx_seq_one_letter_code
_entity_poly.pdbx_strand_id
1 'polypeptide(L)'
;MTTLVCIGLGYCARHYLREFGARFERIVGTTRSAEQAAMLGQERLAGRAPEMLLFGGALAPRELKRAISDADALLVSAAPAEGRDPV
;
A
#
# COMPACT_ATOMS: atom_id res chain seq x y z
N MET A 1 5.75 2.23 -16.99
CA MET A 1 5.93 1.60 -15.67
C MET A 1 4.64 1.79 -14.89
N THR A 2 3.80 0.77 -14.82
CA THR A 2 2.51 0.84 -14.10
C THR A 2 2.70 0.74 -12.58
N THR A 3 2.25 1.74 -11.84
CA THR A 3 2.44 1.87 -10.39
C THR A 3 1.10 1.80 -9.66
N LEU A 4 1.01 0.89 -8.68
CA LEU A 4 -0.10 0.81 -7.74
C LEU A 4 0.33 1.28 -6.35
N VAL A 5 -0.44 2.19 -5.76
CA VAL A 5 -0.33 2.56 -4.35
C VAL A 5 -1.50 1.97 -3.58
N CYS A 6 -1.20 1.22 -2.50
CA CYS A 6 -2.19 0.64 -1.60
C CYS A 6 -2.20 1.42 -0.28
N ILE A 7 -3.27 2.15 0.00
CA ILE A 7 -3.50 2.74 1.32
C ILE A 7 -4.06 1.64 2.21
N GLY A 8 -3.21 1.07 3.06
CA GLY A 8 -3.50 -0.12 3.86
C GLY A 8 -3.22 -1.43 3.11
N LEU A 9 -2.04 -2.01 3.33
CA LEU A 9 -1.65 -3.32 2.79
C LEU A 9 -2.10 -4.49 3.70
N GLY A 10 -3.40 -4.48 4.04
CA GLY A 10 -4.03 -5.51 4.87
C GLY A 10 -4.45 -6.75 4.07
N TYR A 11 -5.28 -7.60 4.67
CA TYR A 11 -5.74 -8.85 4.05
C TYR A 11 -6.32 -8.64 2.64
N CYS A 12 -7.28 -7.72 2.47
CA CYS A 12 -7.96 -7.50 1.19
C CYS A 12 -7.00 -7.01 0.10
N ALA A 13 -6.17 -6.00 0.40
CA ALA A 13 -5.16 -5.51 -0.53
C ALA A 13 -4.17 -6.60 -0.96
N ARG A 14 -3.70 -7.43 -0.02
CA ARG A 14 -2.81 -8.55 -0.36
C ARG A 14 -3.50 -9.63 -1.18
N HIS A 15 -4.79 -9.92 -0.94
CA HIS A 15 -5.55 -10.86 -1.75
C HIS A 15 -5.70 -10.33 -3.19
N TYR A 16 -6.07 -9.07 -3.34
CA TYR A 16 -6.11 -8.39 -4.63
C TYR A 16 -4.77 -8.43 -5.37
N LEU A 17 -3.66 -8.17 -4.66
CA LEU A 17 -2.32 -8.21 -5.25
C LEU A 17 -1.90 -9.63 -5.66
N ARG A 18 -2.30 -10.66 -4.93
CA ARG A 18 -2.04 -12.06 -5.34
C ARG A 18 -2.72 -12.40 -6.65
N GLU A 19 -3.95 -11.92 -6.84
CA GLU A 19 -4.76 -12.23 -8.02
C GLU A 19 -4.41 -11.33 -9.23
N PHE A 20 -4.24 -10.03 -8.99
CA PHE A 20 -4.17 -9.03 -10.06
C PHE A 20 -2.88 -8.19 -10.04
N GLY A 21 -1.97 -8.42 -9.09
CA GLY A 21 -0.80 -7.56 -8.89
C GLY A 21 0.27 -7.66 -9.98
N ALA A 22 0.27 -8.75 -10.78
CA ALA A 22 1.31 -9.00 -11.77
C ALA A 22 1.38 -7.93 -12.89
N ARG A 23 0.30 -7.20 -13.12
CA ARG A 23 0.22 -6.11 -14.11
C ARG A 23 0.91 -4.81 -13.67
N PHE A 24 1.26 -4.69 -12.39
CA PHE A 24 1.93 -3.52 -11.86
C PHE A 24 3.44 -3.77 -11.78
N GLU A 25 4.20 -2.87 -12.37
CA GLU A 25 5.65 -2.88 -12.33
C GLU A 25 6.20 -2.37 -10.98
N ARG A 26 5.41 -1.55 -10.28
CA ARG A 26 5.74 -1.02 -8.95
C ARG A 26 4.54 -1.11 -8.02
N ILE A 27 4.76 -1.57 -6.80
CA ILE A 27 3.73 -1.66 -5.76
C ILE A 27 4.26 -0.95 -4.51
N VAL A 28 3.52 0.06 -4.05
CA VAL A 28 3.77 0.75 -2.79
C VAL A 28 2.62 0.42 -1.84
N GLY A 29 2.91 -0.10 -0.66
CA GLY A 29 1.93 -0.38 0.37
C GLY A 29 2.11 0.51 1.59
N THR A 30 1.02 0.81 2.30
CA THR A 30 1.10 1.49 3.59
C THR A 30 0.60 0.65 4.75
N THR A 31 1.18 0.85 5.92
CA THR A 31 0.71 0.32 7.20
C THR A 31 1.03 1.29 8.33
N ARG A 32 0.41 1.09 9.50
CA ARG A 32 0.64 1.90 10.70
C ARG A 32 1.80 1.38 11.56
N SER A 33 2.19 0.11 11.37
CA SER A 33 3.21 -0.56 12.19
C SER A 33 4.52 -0.72 11.43
N ALA A 34 5.61 -0.25 12.02
CA ALA A 34 6.96 -0.46 11.48
C ALA A 34 7.33 -1.95 11.39
N GLU A 35 6.89 -2.75 12.36
CA GLU A 35 7.07 -4.20 12.34
C GLU A 35 6.35 -4.82 11.15
N GLN A 36 5.08 -4.46 10.93
CA GLN A 36 4.35 -4.95 9.76
C GLN A 36 4.96 -4.47 8.45
N ALA A 37 5.47 -3.23 8.38
CA ALA A 37 6.14 -2.74 7.19
C ALA A 37 7.40 -3.56 6.87
N ALA A 38 8.20 -3.90 7.88
CA ALA A 38 9.37 -4.76 7.70
C ALA A 38 8.98 -6.17 7.23
N MET A 39 7.97 -6.79 7.84
CA MET A 39 7.49 -8.12 7.44
C MET A 39 6.92 -8.13 6.01
N LEU A 40 6.03 -7.19 5.71
CA LEU A 40 5.35 -7.11 4.40
C LEU A 40 6.31 -6.73 3.28
N GLY A 41 7.32 -5.91 3.57
CA GLY A 41 8.37 -5.57 2.61
C GLY A 41 9.26 -6.75 2.21
N GLN A 42 9.18 -7.89 2.91
CA GLN A 42 9.85 -9.13 2.52
C GLN A 42 8.89 -10.12 1.83
N GLU A 43 7.57 -9.87 1.89
CA GLU A 43 6.56 -10.75 1.28
C GLU A 43 6.57 -10.57 -0.24
N ARG A 44 6.70 -11.67 -0.99
CA ARG A 44 6.56 -11.65 -2.45
C ARG A 44 5.10 -11.64 -2.85
N LEU A 45 4.56 -10.45 -3.13
CA LEU A 45 3.24 -10.24 -3.69
C LEU A 45 3.37 -10.06 -5.20
N ALA A 46 2.66 -10.86 -6.00
CA ALA A 46 2.79 -10.85 -7.47
C ALA A 46 4.25 -10.96 -7.96
N GLY A 47 5.04 -11.83 -7.31
CA GLY A 47 6.44 -12.08 -7.66
C GLY A 47 7.44 -11.02 -7.20
N ARG A 48 7.00 -9.93 -6.55
CA ARG A 48 7.86 -8.83 -6.10
C ARG A 48 7.61 -8.43 -4.65
N ALA A 49 8.62 -7.86 -4.01
CA ALA A 49 8.48 -7.26 -2.71
C ALA A 49 7.85 -5.85 -2.87
N PRO A 50 6.79 -5.51 -2.13
CA PRO A 50 6.25 -4.15 -2.14
C PRO A 50 7.18 -3.16 -1.43
N GLU A 51 7.24 -1.92 -1.90
CA GLU A 51 7.82 -0.82 -1.15
C GLU A 51 6.87 -0.46 0.00
N MET A 52 7.36 -0.44 1.24
CA MET A 52 6.51 -0.17 2.40
C MET A 52 6.77 1.22 2.98
N LEU A 53 5.69 1.99 3.14
CA LEU A 53 5.69 3.30 3.78
C LEU A 53 4.79 3.30 5.02
N LEU A 54 5.19 4.05 6.05
CA LEU A 54 4.34 4.25 7.21
C LEU A 54 3.29 5.32 6.94
N PHE A 55 2.02 5.00 7.22
CA PHE A 55 0.93 5.96 7.12
C PHE A 55 -0.15 5.69 8.15
N GLY A 56 -0.41 6.70 8.97
CA GLY A 56 -1.39 6.67 10.07
C GLY A 56 -2.69 7.43 9.82
N GLY A 57 -2.92 7.95 8.61
CA GLY A 57 -4.15 8.69 8.27
C GLY A 57 -4.16 10.18 8.62
N ALA A 58 -3.13 10.71 9.32
CA ALA A 58 -3.08 12.12 9.69
C ALA A 58 -2.28 12.98 8.70
N LEU A 59 -0.96 12.76 8.62
CA LEU A 59 -0.08 13.50 7.71
C LEU A 59 0.69 12.51 6.84
N ALA A 60 0.48 12.61 5.52
CA ALA A 60 1.23 11.79 4.57
C ALA A 60 2.69 12.24 4.50
N PRO A 61 3.66 11.31 4.67
CA PRO A 61 5.07 11.63 4.49
C PRO A 61 5.36 12.02 3.03
N ARG A 62 6.47 12.72 2.79
CA ARG A 62 6.81 13.25 1.47
C ARG A 62 6.92 12.15 0.43
N GLU A 63 7.46 11.01 0.83
CA GLU A 63 7.64 9.80 0.03
C GLU A 63 6.28 9.23 -0.42
N LEU A 64 5.28 9.23 0.48
CA LEU A 64 3.93 8.77 0.14
C LEU A 64 3.25 9.75 -0.81
N LYS A 65 3.37 11.06 -0.58
CA LYS A 65 2.82 12.07 -1.50
C LYS A 65 3.39 11.93 -2.90
N ARG A 66 4.70 11.69 -3.01
CA ARG A 66 5.36 11.44 -4.28
C ARG A 66 4.89 10.13 -4.92
N ALA A 67 4.82 9.05 -4.16
CA ALA A 67 4.32 7.77 -4.65
C ALA A 67 2.89 7.86 -5.20
N ILE A 68 2.01 8.60 -4.51
CA ILE A 68 0.63 8.86 -4.98
C ILE A 68 0.63 9.71 -6.25
N SER A 69 1.47 10.75 -6.33
CA SER A 69 1.58 11.59 -7.53
C SER A 69 2.08 10.85 -8.76
N ASP A 70 2.91 9.83 -8.56
CA ASP A 70 3.48 8.98 -9.62
C ASP A 70 2.62 7.73 -9.92
N ALA A 71 1.49 7.55 -9.22
CA ALA A 71 0.69 6.34 -9.30
C ALA A 71 -0.30 6.35 -10.49
N ASP A 72 -0.43 5.21 -11.17
CA ASP A 72 -1.47 5.00 -12.18
C ASP A 72 -2.79 4.52 -11.55
N ALA A 73 -2.71 3.88 -10.38
CA ALA A 73 -3.85 3.39 -9.64
C ALA A 73 -3.66 3.53 -8.12
N LEU A 74 -4.78 3.77 -7.43
CA LEU A 74 -4.87 3.78 -5.97
C LEU A 74 -5.84 2.69 -5.51
N LEU A 75 -5.40 1.85 -4.57
CA LEU A 75 -6.26 0.92 -3.84
C LEU A 75 -6.38 1.37 -2.39
N VAL A 76 -7.56 1.84 -2.00
CA VAL A 76 -7.86 2.19 -0.61
C VAL A 76 -8.45 0.98 0.08
N SER A 77 -7.71 0.39 1.01
CA SER A 77 -8.09 -0.80 1.77
C SER A 77 -7.71 -0.69 3.24
N ALA A 78 -7.47 0.52 3.73
CA ALA A 78 -7.29 0.79 5.14
C ALA A 78 -8.62 0.53 5.87
N ALA A 79 -8.54 -0.01 7.09
CA ALA A 79 -9.73 -0.18 7.92
C ALA A 79 -10.31 1.20 8.26
N PRO A 80 -11.65 1.37 8.26
CA PRO A 80 -12.26 2.60 8.72
C PRO A 80 -11.85 2.88 10.17
N ALA A 81 -11.59 4.14 10.47
CA ALA A 81 -11.49 4.60 11.86
C ALA A 81 -12.91 4.86 12.40
N GLU A 82 -13.08 4.85 13.72
CA GLU A 82 -14.38 5.15 14.34
C GLU A 82 -14.97 6.45 13.79
N GLY A 83 -16.08 6.32 13.05
CA GLY A 83 -16.83 7.43 12.48
C GLY A 83 -16.16 8.22 11.36
N ARG A 84 -15.07 7.71 10.75
CA ARG A 84 -14.36 8.42 9.65
C ARG A 84 -14.08 7.50 8.48
N ASP A 85 -14.07 8.09 7.29
CA ASP A 85 -13.54 7.43 6.10
C ASP A 85 -12.08 6.99 6.39
N PRO A 86 -11.66 5.79 5.97
CA PRO A 86 -10.26 5.35 6.05
C PRO A 86 -9.24 6.28 5.36
N VAL A 87 -9.68 7.26 4.57
CA VAL A 87 -8.85 8.25 3.86
C VAL A 87 -9.39 9.68 3.89
#